data_AF-A0A7Z9ZFT4-F1
#
_entry.id   AF-A0A7Z9ZFT4-F1
#
_cell.length_a   1.000
_cell.length_b   1.000
_cell.length_c   1.000
_cell.angle_alpha   90.00
_cell.angle_beta   90.00
_cell.angle_gamma   90.00
#
_symmetry.space_group_name_H-M   'P 1'
#
loop_
_entity.id
_entity.type
_entity.pdbx_description
1 polymer ?
#
loop_
_entity_poly.entity_id
_entity_poly.type
_entity_poly.pdbx_seq_one_letter_code
_entity_poly.pdbx_strand_id
1 'polypeptide(L)'
;MFLASVEVLRPGKYFKRWARRLREMNFTGEDANILGLGSFGVDEEGLILGVHVIATYDQALINKYALDHEAIQEKLEAMTADLDPPFRDAGLPEVKRPEELL
;
A
#
# COMPACT_ATOMS: atom_id res chain seq x y z
N MET A 1 13.14 20.44 -3.51
CA MET A 1 13.33 20.34 -2.05
C MET A 1 12.24 19.40 -1.52
N PHE A 2 12.51 18.10 -1.43
CA PHE A 2 11.49 17.05 -1.19
C PHE A 2 11.32 16.72 0.32
N LEU A 3 12.07 17.38 1.20
CA LEU A 3 12.18 17.06 2.65
C LEU A 3 11.58 18.14 3.56
N ALA A 4 10.72 19.03 3.06
CA ALA A 4 10.18 20.12 3.88
C ALA A 4 9.07 19.68 4.86
N SER A 5 8.48 18.50 4.65
CA SER A 5 7.45 17.95 5.53
C SER A 5 7.49 16.42 5.47
N VAL A 6 7.75 15.78 6.61
CA VAL A 6 7.55 14.34 6.80
C VAL A 6 6.25 14.19 7.57
N GLU A 7 5.30 13.47 6.98
CA GLU A 7 4.05 13.14 7.64
C GLU A 7 3.96 11.64 7.89
N VAL A 8 3.43 11.27 9.06
CA VAL A 8 3.33 9.87 9.46
C VAL A 8 2.00 9.30 9.00
N LEU A 9 2.06 8.29 8.13
CA LEU A 9 0.90 7.54 7.74
C LEU A 9 0.43 6.62 8.89
N ARG A 10 -0.85 6.69 9.22
CA ARG A 10 -1.50 5.85 10.23
C ARG A 10 -2.34 4.75 9.57
N PRO A 11 -2.51 3.58 10.21
CA PRO A 11 -3.41 2.56 9.70
C PRO A 11 -4.87 3.02 9.59
N GLY A 12 -5.45 3.01 8.39
CA GLY A 12 -6.87 3.29 8.18
C GLY A 12 -7.77 2.09 8.49
N LYS A 13 -9.09 2.28 8.31
CA LYS A 13 -10.14 1.32 8.71
C LYS A 13 -9.93 -0.10 8.17
N TYR A 14 -9.52 -0.23 6.90
CA TYR A 14 -9.41 -1.52 6.20
C TYR A 14 -7.98 -2.07 6.12
N PHE A 15 -7.00 -1.35 6.69
CA PHE A 15 -5.58 -1.74 6.73
C PHE A 15 -5.38 -3.20 7.12
N LYS A 16 -5.88 -3.60 8.30
CA LYS A 16 -5.66 -4.95 8.85
C LYS A 16 -6.28 -6.04 7.98
N ARG A 17 -7.45 -5.76 7.39
CA ARG A 17 -8.15 -6.70 6.50
C ARG A 17 -7.34 -6.91 5.22
N TRP A 18 -6.78 -5.83 4.68
CA TRP A 18 -5.96 -5.90 3.48
C TRP A 18 -4.62 -6.60 3.73
N ALA A 19 -3.89 -6.21 4.78
CA ALA A 19 -2.65 -6.87 5.19
C ALA A 19 -2.83 -8.37 5.42
N ARG A 20 -3.97 -8.81 5.98
CA ARG A 20 -4.28 -10.24 6.11
C ARG A 20 -4.40 -10.95 4.75
N ARG A 21 -5.08 -10.34 3.79
CA ARG A 21 -5.25 -10.91 2.43
C ARG A 21 -3.93 -10.97 1.67
N LEU A 22 -3.05 -10.00 1.85
CA LEU A 22 -1.69 -10.03 1.30
C LEU A 22 -0.86 -11.17 1.90
N ARG A 23 -0.99 -11.45 3.20
CA ARG A 23 -0.33 -12.62 3.82
C ARG A 23 -0.83 -13.96 3.24
N GLU A 24 -2.10 -14.05 2.88
CA GLU A 24 -2.65 -15.24 2.18
C GLU A 24 -2.02 -15.43 0.79
N MET A 25 -1.36 -14.40 0.24
CA MET A 25 -0.57 -14.45 -1.00
C MET A 25 0.94 -14.65 -0.75
N ASN A 26 1.30 -15.16 0.43
CA ASN A 26 2.68 -15.43 0.84
C ASN A 26 3.57 -14.18 1.00
N PHE A 27 3.01 -12.97 1.16
CA PHE A 27 3.79 -11.84 1.65
C PHE A 27 4.14 -12.04 3.12
N THR A 28 5.32 -11.56 3.53
CA THR A 28 5.70 -11.62 4.96
C THR A 28 4.77 -10.74 5.80
N GLY A 29 4.84 -10.91 7.12
CA GLY A 29 4.06 -10.10 8.04
C GLY A 29 4.32 -8.59 7.89
N GLU A 30 5.57 -8.25 7.60
CA GLU A 30 6.08 -6.89 7.42
C GLU A 30 5.70 -6.32 6.05
N ASP A 31 5.99 -7.04 4.96
CA ASP A 31 5.63 -6.61 3.59
C ASP A 31 4.14 -6.33 3.46
N ALA A 32 3.32 -7.22 4.00
CA ALA A 32 1.87 -7.07 3.98
C ALA A 32 1.40 -5.83 4.77
N ASN A 33 2.11 -5.44 5.83
CA ASN A 33 1.82 -4.21 6.55
C ASN A 33 2.31 -2.98 5.76
N ILE A 34 3.47 -3.04 5.10
CA ILE A 34 3.99 -1.94 4.29
C ILE A 34 3.03 -1.64 3.12
N LEU A 35 2.67 -2.67 2.36
CA LEU A 35 1.69 -2.56 1.26
C LEU A 35 0.30 -2.20 1.79
N GLY A 36 -0.09 -2.77 2.94
CA GLY A 36 -1.33 -2.44 3.62
C GLY A 36 -1.46 -0.95 3.93
N LEU A 37 -0.39 -0.36 4.46
CA LEU A 37 -0.28 1.07 4.72
C LEU A 37 -0.28 1.86 3.40
N GLY A 38 0.43 1.36 2.37
CA GLY A 38 0.44 2.03 1.08
C GLY A 38 -0.94 2.13 0.40
N SER A 39 -1.85 1.19 0.64
CA SER A 39 -3.21 1.27 0.06
C SER A 39 -4.24 1.89 1.00
N PHE A 40 -4.18 1.58 2.30
CA PHE A 40 -5.22 1.94 3.28
C PHE A 40 -4.68 2.72 4.48
N GLY A 41 -3.47 3.25 4.39
CA GLY A 41 -2.97 4.22 5.34
C GLY A 41 -3.67 5.57 5.15
N VAL A 42 -3.70 6.37 6.20
CA VAL A 42 -4.26 7.72 6.19
C VAL A 42 -3.30 8.69 6.86
N ASP A 43 -3.35 9.94 6.47
CA ASP A 43 -2.69 11.03 7.20
C ASP A 43 -3.37 11.27 8.57
N GLU A 44 -2.87 12.23 9.34
CA GLU A 44 -3.41 12.50 10.68
C GLU A 44 -4.85 13.04 10.62
N GLU A 45 -5.17 13.82 9.60
CA GLU A 45 -6.48 14.43 9.40
C GLU A 45 -7.48 13.48 8.70
N GLY A 46 -7.01 12.35 8.16
CA GLY A 46 -7.83 11.40 7.40
C GLY A 46 -8.24 11.89 6.01
N LEU A 47 -7.55 12.90 5.48
CA LEU A 47 -7.79 13.51 4.18
C LEU A 47 -7.10 12.75 3.04
N ILE A 48 -6.00 12.07 3.34
CA ILE A 48 -5.25 11.24 2.39
C ILE A 48 -5.59 9.77 2.63
N LEU A 49 -5.77 9.03 1.53
CA LEU A 49 -5.92 7.57 1.56
C LEU A 49 -4.84 6.93 0.69
N GLY A 50 -4.01 6.10 1.33
CA GLY A 50 -2.90 5.43 0.70
C GLY A 50 -1.79 6.38 0.26
N VAL A 51 -0.84 5.85 -0.51
CA VAL A 51 0.27 6.57 -1.11
C VAL A 51 0.44 6.13 -2.55
N HIS A 52 0.99 7.01 -3.38
CA HIS A 52 1.28 6.67 -4.78
C HIS A 52 2.51 5.76 -4.92
N VAL A 53 3.50 5.94 -4.04
CA VAL A 53 4.80 5.26 -4.14
C VAL A 53 5.29 4.85 -2.75
N ILE A 54 5.78 3.62 -2.64
CA ILE A 54 6.62 3.15 -1.54
C ILE A 54 8.05 3.07 -2.05
N ALA A 55 8.92 3.89 -1.46
CA ALA A 55 10.35 3.85 -1.71
C ALA A 55 11.03 2.88 -0.73
N THR A 56 11.66 1.80 -1.22
CA THR A 56 12.34 0.82 -0.37
C THR A 56 13.59 0.24 -1.04
N TYR A 57 14.56 -0.19 -0.24
CA TYR A 57 15.72 -0.96 -0.69
C TYR A 57 15.52 -2.48 -0.63
N ASP A 58 14.37 -2.93 -0.13
CA ASP A 58 14.05 -4.35 -0.08
C ASP A 58 13.76 -4.91 -1.47
N GLN A 59 14.77 -5.53 -2.08
CA GLN A 59 14.65 -6.11 -3.41
C GLN A 59 13.71 -7.33 -3.44
N ALA A 60 13.58 -8.07 -2.34
CA ALA A 60 12.69 -9.23 -2.29
C ALA A 60 11.23 -8.77 -2.36
N LEU A 61 10.89 -7.71 -1.62
CA LEU A 61 9.58 -7.05 -1.68
C LEU A 61 9.31 -6.51 -3.09
N ILE A 62 10.24 -5.73 -3.67
CA ILE A 62 10.08 -5.16 -5.03
C ILE A 62 9.80 -6.27 -6.05
N ASN A 63 10.62 -7.32 -6.07
CA ASN A 63 10.50 -8.40 -7.04
C ASN A 63 9.20 -9.18 -6.88
N LYS A 64 8.83 -9.53 -5.64
CA LYS A 64 7.60 -10.27 -5.37
C LYS A 64 6.38 -9.42 -5.70
N TYR A 65 6.39 -8.14 -5.32
CA TYR A 65 5.31 -7.23 -5.62
C TYR A 65 5.09 -7.07 -7.12
N ALA A 66 6.17 -6.89 -7.89
CA ALA A 66 6.10 -6.81 -9.34
C ALA A 66 5.60 -8.11 -9.98
N LEU A 67 6.06 -9.27 -9.49
CA LEU A 67 5.64 -10.59 -9.98
C LEU A 67 4.13 -10.84 -9.75
N ASP A 68 3.63 -10.48 -8.57
CA ASP A 68 2.26 -10.77 -8.15
C ASP A 68 1.28 -9.60 -8.42
N HIS A 69 1.75 -8.50 -9.05
CA HIS A 69 1.02 -7.23 -9.11
C HIS A 69 -0.43 -7.37 -9.62
N GLU A 70 -0.63 -8.08 -10.73
CA GLU A 70 -1.97 -8.27 -11.32
C GLU A 70 -2.91 -9.01 -10.35
N ALA A 71 -2.44 -10.09 -9.73
CA ALA A 71 -3.21 -10.84 -8.75
C ALA A 71 -3.52 -10.02 -7.48
N ILE A 72 -2.61 -9.14 -7.07
CA ILE A 72 -2.85 -8.22 -5.94
C ILE A 72 -3.91 -7.21 -6.33
N GLN A 73 -3.81 -6.63 -7.54
CA GLN A 73 -4.76 -5.64 -8.05
C GLN A 73 -6.17 -6.20 -8.11
N GLU A 74 -6.37 -7.39 -8.67
CA GLU A 74 -7.67 -8.07 -8.71
C GLU A 74 -8.26 -8.28 -7.30
N LYS A 75 -7.42 -8.68 -6.33
CA LYS A 75 -7.87 -8.87 -4.94
C LYS A 75 -8.21 -7.55 -4.25
N LEU A 76 -7.51 -6.46 -4.57
CA LEU A 76 -7.83 -5.14 -4.05
C LEU A 76 -9.16 -4.67 -4.62
N GLU A 77 -9.37 -4.77 -5.93
CA GLU A 77 -10.62 -4.41 -6.59
C GLU A 77 -11.81 -5.19 -6.03
N ALA A 78 -11.66 -6.51 -5.89
CA ALA A 78 -12.68 -7.34 -5.24
C ALA A 78 -12.90 -6.99 -3.76
N MET A 79 -11.91 -6.37 -3.09
CA MET A 79 -12.08 -5.87 -1.72
C MET A 79 -12.85 -4.56 -1.66
N THR A 80 -12.57 -3.66 -2.60
CA THR A 80 -13.02 -2.27 -2.58
C THR A 80 -14.38 -2.09 -3.26
N ALA A 81 -14.81 -3.03 -4.10
CA ALA A 81 -16.06 -2.97 -4.86
C ALA A 81 -17.31 -2.64 -4.02
N ASP A 82 -17.39 -3.16 -2.79
CA ASP A 82 -18.53 -2.97 -1.88
C ASP A 82 -18.25 -1.98 -0.74
N LEU A 83 -17.17 -1.19 -0.83
CA LEU A 83 -16.82 -0.21 0.20
C LEU A 83 -17.42 1.16 -0.11
N ASP A 84 -17.62 1.96 0.93
CA ASP A 84 -17.99 3.37 0.79
C ASP A 84 -16.75 4.23 0.51
N PRO A 85 -16.91 5.40 -0.13
CA PRO A 85 -15.86 6.42 -0.17
C PRO A 85 -15.34 6.78 1.22
N PRO A 86 -14.03 7.09 1.36
CA PRO A 86 -13.02 7.09 0.29
C PRO A 86 -12.43 5.70 0.01
N PHE A 87 -12.76 4.67 0.81
CA PHE A 87 -12.08 3.38 0.78
C PHE A 87 -12.31 2.55 -0.48
N ARG A 88 -13.39 2.82 -1.21
CA ARG A 88 -13.61 2.25 -2.55
C ARG A 88 -12.55 2.67 -3.57
N ASP A 89 -11.93 3.83 -3.33
CA ASP A 89 -10.95 4.46 -4.23
C ASP A 89 -9.50 4.13 -3.81
N ALA A 90 -9.32 3.22 -2.83
CA ALA A 90 -7.99 2.76 -2.43
C ALA A 90 -7.27 2.10 -3.61
N GLY A 91 -6.03 2.53 -3.85
CA GLY A 91 -5.18 2.03 -4.93
C GLY A 91 -3.98 1.22 -4.43
N LEU A 92 -3.32 0.56 -5.37
CA LEU A 92 -2.02 -0.05 -5.13
C LEU A 92 -0.91 1.00 -5.33
N PRO A 93 0.09 1.07 -4.42
CA PRO A 93 1.24 1.93 -4.62
C PRO A 93 2.18 1.33 -5.66
N GLU A 94 2.99 2.15 -6.32
CA GLU A 94 4.21 1.66 -6.95
C GLU A 94 5.23 1.31 -5.85
N VAL A 95 5.99 0.23 -6.02
CA VAL A 95 7.06 -0.14 -5.08
C VAL A 95 8.38 -0.11 -5.84
N LYS A 96 9.22 0.86 -5.51
CA LYS A 96 10.44 1.19 -6.27
C LYS A 96 11.61 1.46 -5.35
N ARG A 97 12.82 1.37 -5.91
CA ARG A 97 14.00 1.88 -5.21
C ARG A 97 13.97 3.42 -5.16
N PRO A 98 14.52 4.04 -4.10
CA PRO A 98 14.59 5.50 -4.03
C PRO A 98 15.27 6.16 -5.24
N GLU A 99 16.26 5.52 -5.85
CA GLU A 99 16.98 6.07 -7.01
C GLU A 99 16.13 6.15 -8.28
N GLU A 100 15.00 5.44 -8.35
CA GLU A 100 14.08 5.44 -9.49
C GLU A 100 13.05 6.58 -9.42
N LEU A 101 13.10 7.42 -8.38
CA LEU A 101 12.12 8.48 -8.09
C LEU A 101 12.62 9.90 -8.41
N LEU A 102 13.84 10.03 -8.94
CA LEU A 102 14.53 11.29 -9.21
C LEU A 102 14.38 11.78 -10.65
#